data_AF-A0A2D0NEF9-F1
#
_entry.id   AF-A0A2D0NEF9-F1
#
_cell.length_a   1.000
_cell.length_b   1.000
_cell.length_c   1.000
_cell.angle_alpha   90.00
_cell.angle_beta   90.00
_cell.angle_gamma   90.00
#
_symmetry.space_group_name_H-M   'P 1'
#
loop_
_entity.id
_entity.type
_entity.pdbx_description
1 polymer ?
#
loop_
_entity_poly.entity_id
_entity_poly.type
_entity_poly.pdbx_seq_one_letter_code
_entity_poly.pdbx_strand_id
1 'polypeptide(L)'
;MAASAQTATPKVADRQVNQQKRIIKGAKDGEVSKKEAVRLERQQKRINRSKKRAKADGEVTKKERAKLHARQNKASRNIKRAKKNNN
;
A
#
# COMPACT_ATOMS: atom_id res chain seq x y z
N MET A 1 -1.68 19.88 -23.88
CA MET A 1 -1.78 19.76 -22.40
C MET A 1 -2.34 18.38 -22.05
N ALA A 2 -1.51 17.41 -21.64
CA ALA A 2 -1.98 16.08 -21.20
C ALA A 2 -1.07 15.42 -20.13
N ALA A 3 -0.42 16.23 -19.28
CA ALA A 3 0.55 15.73 -18.29
C ALA A 3 -0.06 15.33 -16.92
N SER A 4 -1.35 15.60 -16.69
CA SER A 4 -2.00 15.39 -15.38
C SER A 4 -2.40 13.94 -15.09
N ALA A 5 -2.59 13.10 -16.11
CA ALA A 5 -2.96 11.68 -15.95
C ALA A 5 -1.75 10.76 -15.69
N GLN A 6 -0.55 11.19 -16.08
CA GLN A 6 0.68 10.41 -15.94
C GLN A 6 1.21 10.43 -14.50
N THR A 7 1.10 11.58 -13.82
CA THR A 7 1.59 11.80 -12.43
C THR A 7 0.59 11.33 -11.36
N ALA A 8 -0.69 11.29 -11.71
CA ALA A 8 -1.74 10.79 -10.83
C ALA A 8 -1.68 9.25 -10.75
N THR A 9 -1.52 8.71 -9.54
CA THR A 9 -1.65 7.27 -9.26
C THR A 9 -2.91 6.99 -8.43
N PRO A 10 -4.14 7.30 -8.93
CA PRO A 10 -5.36 7.24 -8.13
C PRO A 10 -5.63 5.83 -7.60
N LYS A 11 -5.56 4.82 -8.47
CA LYS A 11 -5.73 3.40 -8.10
C LYS A 11 -4.76 2.92 -7.01
N VAL A 12 -3.55 3.49 -6.93
CA VAL A 12 -2.58 3.13 -5.87
C VAL A 12 -3.01 3.77 -4.55
N ALA A 13 -3.47 5.03 -4.57
CA ALA A 13 -3.95 5.72 -3.38
C ALA A 13 -5.17 5.03 -2.78
N ASP A 14 -6.16 4.68 -3.59
CA ASP A 14 -7.39 4.00 -3.13
C ASP A 14 -7.06 2.66 -2.47
N ARG A 15 -6.12 1.91 -3.06
CA ARG A 15 -5.63 0.65 -2.47
C ARG A 15 -4.95 0.86 -1.13
N GLN A 16 -4.17 1.94 -0.94
CA GLN A 16 -3.56 2.24 0.36
C GLN A 16 -4.61 2.54 1.41
N VAL A 17 -5.62 3.34 1.08
CA VAL A 17 -6.72 3.65 2.00
C VAL A 17 -7.45 2.38 2.42
N ASN A 18 -7.77 1.51 1.47
CA ASN A 18 -8.44 0.23 1.75
C ASN A 18 -7.56 -0.71 2.59
N GLN A 19 -6.25 -0.76 2.33
CA GLN A 19 -5.31 -1.53 3.12
C GLN A 19 -5.18 -0.99 4.55
N GLN A 20 -5.16 0.33 4.72
CA GLN A 20 -5.13 0.97 6.03
C GLN A 20 -6.38 0.62 6.85
N LYS A 21 -7.56 0.71 6.23
CA LYS A 21 -8.82 0.29 6.87
C LYS A 21 -8.78 -1.17 7.33
N ARG A 22 -8.23 -2.08 6.51
CA ARG A 22 -8.09 -3.50 6.86
C ARG A 22 -7.11 -3.75 8.01
N ILE A 23 -6.02 -2.99 8.07
CA ILE A 23 -5.04 -3.06 9.17
C ILE A 23 -5.70 -2.58 10.47
N ILE A 24 -6.34 -1.41 10.44
CA ILE A 24 -7.01 -0.84 11.62
C ILE A 24 -8.13 -1.76 12.10
N LYS A 25 -9.00 -2.24 11.19
CA LYS A 25 -10.08 -3.16 11.53
C LYS A 25 -9.52 -4.46 12.14
N GLY A 26 -8.55 -5.09 11.49
CA GLY A 26 -7.95 -6.32 12.02
C GLY A 26 -7.27 -6.12 13.38
N ALA A 27 -6.66 -4.96 13.63
CA ALA A 27 -6.08 -4.65 14.92
C ALA A 27 -7.13 -4.42 16.01
N LYS A 28 -8.27 -3.78 15.66
CA LYS A 28 -9.41 -3.59 16.57
C LYS A 28 -10.10 -4.90 16.91
N ASP A 29 -10.32 -5.75 15.90
CA ASP A 29 -11.01 -7.03 16.03
C ASP A 29 -10.12 -8.12 16.66
N GLY A 30 -8.85 -7.81 16.95
CA GLY A 30 -7.87 -8.78 17.47
C GLY A 30 -7.33 -9.76 16.43
N GLU A 31 -7.79 -9.74 15.18
CA GLU A 31 -7.29 -10.57 14.08
C GLU A 31 -5.85 -10.24 13.67
N VAL A 32 -5.34 -9.04 13.99
CA VAL A 32 -3.97 -8.62 13.66
C VAL A 32 -3.27 -8.19 14.94
N SER A 33 -2.21 -8.90 15.31
CA SER A 33 -1.44 -8.57 16.52
C SER A 33 -0.76 -7.19 16.39
N LYS A 34 -0.45 -6.54 17.52
CA LYS A 34 0.28 -5.25 17.54
C LYS A 34 1.60 -5.32 16.75
N LYS A 35 2.34 -6.44 16.88
CA LYS A 35 3.60 -6.68 16.16
C LYS A 35 3.38 -6.76 14.64
N GLU A 36 2.31 -7.41 14.19
CA GLU A 36 1.96 -7.50 12.78
C GLU A 36 1.45 -6.18 12.23
N ALA A 37 0.62 -5.45 12.97
CA ALA A 37 0.17 -4.11 12.60
C ALA A 37 1.37 -3.20 12.31
N VAL A 38 2.37 -3.16 13.21
CA VAL A 38 3.62 -2.39 13.00
C VAL A 38 4.36 -2.83 11.73
N ARG A 39 4.42 -4.15 11.44
CA ARG A 39 5.04 -4.66 10.20
C ARG A 39 4.27 -4.21 8.96
N LEU A 40 2.94 -4.22 8.99
CA LEU A 40 2.07 -3.79 7.89
C LEU A 40 2.16 -2.27 7.65
N GLU A 41 2.18 -1.48 8.72
CA GLU A 41 2.40 -0.02 8.65
C GLU A 41 3.74 0.35 8.01
N ARG A 42 4.82 -0.36 8.40
CA ARG A 42 6.14 -0.18 7.77
C ARG A 42 6.10 -0.47 6.27
N GLN A 43 5.30 -1.45 5.83
CA GLN A 43 5.12 -1.73 4.40
C GLN A 43 4.35 -0.61 3.70
N GLN A 44 3.27 -0.09 4.29
CA GLN A 44 2.55 1.07 3.75
C GLN A 44 3.45 2.30 3.60
N LYS A 45 4.29 2.58 4.61
CA LYS A 45 5.27 3.67 4.58
C LYS A 45 6.28 3.51 3.43
N ARG A 46 6.77 2.30 3.17
CA ARG A 46 7.67 2.01 2.03
C ARG A 46 6.98 2.23 0.69
N ILE A 47 5.71 1.84 0.56
CA ILE A 47 4.92 2.09 -0.66
C ILE A 47 4.70 3.60 -0.85
N ASN A 48 4.36 4.33 0.20
CA ASN A 48 4.23 5.78 0.18
C ASN A 48 5.51 6.49 -0.26
N ARG A 49 6.67 6.11 0.29
CA ARG A 49 7.97 6.65 -0.14
C ARG A 49 8.23 6.39 -1.61
N SER A 50 7.89 5.21 -2.10
CA SER A 50 8.06 4.84 -3.50
C SER A 50 7.13 5.61 -4.43
N LYS A 51 5.89 5.85 -3.99
CA LYS A 51 4.93 6.70 -4.70
C LYS A 51 5.43 8.14 -4.78
N LYS A 52 5.99 8.67 -3.68
CA LYS A 52 6.61 10.00 -3.66
C LYS A 52 7.80 10.08 -4.61
N ARG A 53 8.70 9.08 -4.59
CA ARG A 53 9.86 9.02 -5.48
C ARG A 53 9.45 8.98 -6.95
N ALA A 54 8.51 8.12 -7.32
CA ALA A 54 7.99 8.05 -8.69
C ALA A 54 7.27 9.33 -9.15
N LYS A 55 6.82 10.18 -8.21
CA LYS A 55 6.24 11.49 -8.52
C LYS A 55 7.27 12.63 -8.53
N ALA A 56 8.43 12.43 -7.91
CA ALA A 56 9.45 13.47 -7.76
C ALA A 56 10.09 13.81 -9.11
N ASP A 57 10.23 12.81 -9.99
CA ASP A 57 10.82 12.95 -11.32
C ASP A 57 9.81 13.53 -12.35
N GLY A 58 8.63 13.97 -11.89
CA GLY A 58 7.62 14.65 -12.72
C GLY A 58 6.74 13.73 -13.58
N GLU A 59 7.05 12.44 -13.70
CA GLU A 59 6.25 11.46 -14.43
C GLU A 59 6.30 10.08 -13.76
N VAL A 60 5.15 9.42 -13.57
CA VAL A 60 5.12 8.02 -13.12
C VAL A 60 5.11 7.11 -14.35
N THR A 61 6.25 6.50 -14.64
CA THR A 61 6.39 5.59 -15.78
C THR A 61 5.53 4.32 -15.61
N LYS A 62 5.22 3.63 -16.73
CA LYS A 62 4.52 2.33 -16.71
C LYS A 62 5.25 1.30 -15.81
N LYS A 63 6.58 1.28 -15.84
CA LYS A 63 7.42 0.38 -15.03
C LYS A 63 7.28 0.68 -13.53
N GLU A 64 7.28 1.95 -13.14
CA GLU A 64 7.08 2.34 -11.74
C GLU A 64 5.67 2.06 -11.25
N ARG A 65 4.67 2.32 -12.10
CA ARG A 65 3.28 1.95 -11.83
C ARG A 65 3.15 0.45 -11.59
N ALA A 66 3.75 -0.38 -12.43
CA ALA A 66 3.78 -1.84 -12.24
C ALA A 66 4.46 -2.25 -10.92
N LYS A 67 5.61 -1.64 -10.58
CA LYS A 67 6.31 -1.86 -9.29
C LYS A 67 5.42 -1.46 -8.10
N LEU A 68 4.71 -0.34 -8.17
CA LEU A 68 3.78 0.09 -7.12
C LEU A 68 2.62 -0.89 -6.98
N HIS A 69 2.04 -1.37 -8.09
CA HIS A 69 0.99 -2.38 -8.06
C HIS A 69 1.46 -3.72 -7.49
N ALA A 70 2.66 -4.18 -7.84
CA ALA A 70 3.24 -5.40 -7.27
C ALA A 70 3.43 -5.28 -5.74
N ARG A 71 3.90 -4.12 -5.26
CA ARG A 71 4.05 -3.85 -3.83
C ARG A 71 2.70 -3.78 -3.11
N GLN A 72 1.69 -3.18 -3.73
CA GLN A 72 0.30 -3.18 -3.23
C GLN A 72 -0.25 -4.61 -3.09
N ASN A 73 -0.03 -5.46 -4.10
CA ASN A 73 -0.47 -6.85 -4.06
C ASN A 73 0.23 -7.63 -2.94
N LYS A 74 1.55 -7.43 -2.76
CA LYS A 74 2.31 -8.01 -1.65
C LYS A 74 1.77 -7.57 -0.29
N ALA A 75 1.49 -6.28 -0.11
CA ALA A 75 0.89 -5.75 1.11
C ALA A 75 -0.48 -6.39 1.40
N SER A 76 -1.34 -6.52 0.38
CA SER A 76 -2.65 -7.17 0.53
C SER A 76 -2.54 -8.63 0.99
N ARG A 77 -1.58 -9.39 0.44
CA ARG A 77 -1.28 -10.77 0.87
C ARG A 77 -0.79 -10.81 2.32
N ASN A 78 0.07 -9.88 2.71
CA ASN A 78 0.58 -9.81 4.07
C ASN A 78 -0.52 -9.48 5.09
N ILE A 79 -1.44 -8.57 4.75
CA ILE A 79 -2.62 -8.29 5.60
C ILE A 79 -3.48 -9.55 5.74
N LYS A 80 -3.71 -10.29 4.65
CA LYS A 80 -4.47 -11.55 4.68
C LYS A 80 -3.78 -12.62 5.53
N ARG A 81 -2.45 -12.71 5.46
CA ARG A 81 -1.65 -13.64 6.29
C ARG A 81 -1.70 -13.25 7.76
N ALA A 82 -1.52 -11.98 8.09
CA ALA A 82 -1.60 -11.50 9.48
C ALA A 82 -2.94 -11.85 10.11
N LYS A 83 -4.05 -11.59 9.40
CA LYS A 83 -5.40 -11.98 9.84
C LYS A 83 -5.59 -13.48 10.09
N LYS A 84 -4.85 -14.33 9.38
CA LYS A 84 -4.94 -15.80 9.50
C LYS A 84 -4.01 -16.38 10.55
N ASN A 85 -2.90 -15.72 10.88
CA ASN A 85 -1.93 -16.22 11.85
C ASN A 85 -2.41 -16.06 13.30
N ASN A 86 -3.45 -15.26 13.53
CA ASN A 86 -3.99 -14.97 14.85
C ASN A 86 -5.26 -15.78 15.17
N ASN A 87 -5.58 -16.78 14.35
CA ASN A 87 -6.67 -17.74 14.52
C ASN A 87 -6.10 -19.16 14.41
#